data_AF-A0A2Z3L934-F1
#
_entry.id   AF-A0A2Z3L934-F1
#
_cell.length_a   1.000
_cell.length_b   1.000
_cell.length_c   1.000
_cell.angle_alpha   90.00
_cell.angle_beta   90.00
_cell.angle_gamma   90.00
#
_symmetry.space_group_name_H-M   'P 1'
#
loop_
_entity.id
_entity.type
_entity.pdbx_description
1 polymer ?
#
loop_
_entity_poly.entity_id
_entity_poly.type
_entity_poly.pdbx_seq_one_letter_code
_entity_poly.pdbx_strand_id
1 'polypeptide(L)'
;MEHSNIQRIYMASDVLQAQRVCRYVSIFSLIITICIILISIAAFIAAPTLPSTEIWTYITQHIPPFFKRFLAISLLAMTMLTTDSDLNACSVIVSHDIYASLQNIRRMPVIASLFLARCTTVIVGLTAMFLAFKHNNLLELLCLVIDFFVPIVTAPFLLAVYGFRGSSRTALIGMVTGIGTILAWNRWIEPITGINGLAMLAAHYLLPQPAGTGWVASDKTYQQRQQEKERIRSMYLYNSYCNGNRIHI
;
A
#
# COMPACT_ATOMS: atom_id res chain seq x y z
N MET A 1 -1.29 0.87 1.40
CA MET A 1 -0.99 2.06 2.22
C MET A 1 -2.28 2.44 2.91
N GLU A 2 -2.38 2.13 4.19
CA GLU A 2 -3.59 2.30 4.98
C GLU A 2 -4.01 3.78 5.04
N HIS A 3 -5.31 4.07 4.95
CA HIS A 3 -5.84 5.44 4.98
C HIS A 3 -5.39 6.21 6.23
N SER A 4 -5.21 5.49 7.35
CA SER A 4 -4.69 5.97 8.62
C SER A 4 -3.25 6.52 8.52
N ASN A 5 -2.38 5.86 7.76
CA ASN A 5 -0.98 6.25 7.60
C ASN A 5 -0.83 7.49 6.72
N ILE A 6 -1.66 7.59 5.67
CA ILE A 6 -1.70 8.75 4.78
C ILE A 6 -2.18 9.99 5.56
N GLN A 7 -3.23 9.85 6.37
CA GLN A 7 -3.75 10.95 7.19
C GLN A 7 -2.69 11.47 8.17
N ARG A 8 -1.94 10.59 8.84
CA ARG A 8 -0.84 11.00 9.75
C ARG A 8 0.26 11.77 9.03
N ILE A 9 0.57 11.42 7.79
CA ILE A 9 1.54 12.14 6.96
C ILE A 9 1.00 13.54 6.60
N TYR A 10 -0.29 13.67 6.27
CA TYR A 10 -0.91 14.97 5.98
C TYR A 10 -1.09 15.87 7.20
N MET A 11 -1.09 15.32 8.41
CA MET A 11 -1.12 16.10 9.66
C MET A 11 0.26 16.66 10.05
N ALA A 12 1.33 16.31 9.32
CA ALA A 12 2.64 16.89 9.55
C ALA A 12 2.66 18.38 9.17
N SER A 13 3.29 19.20 10.01
CA SER A 13 3.36 20.65 9.78
C SER A 13 4.29 21.03 8.64
N ASP A 14 5.25 20.17 8.28
CA ASP A 14 6.24 20.42 7.24
C ASP A 14 6.65 19.11 6.53
N VAL A 15 7.08 19.22 5.26
CA VAL A 15 7.56 18.08 4.46
C VAL A 15 8.77 17.41 5.12
N LEU A 16 9.66 18.19 5.73
CA LEU A 16 10.82 17.66 6.47
C LEU A 16 10.38 16.84 7.69
N GLN A 17 9.29 17.22 8.34
CA GLN A 17 8.73 16.46 9.47
C GLN A 17 8.14 15.14 8.97
N ALA A 18 7.36 15.16 7.89
CA ALA A 18 6.82 13.95 7.27
C ALA A 18 7.94 12.97 6.85
N GLN A 19 9.01 13.48 6.25
CA GLN A 19 10.16 12.66 5.84
C GLN A 19 10.88 12.04 7.04
N ARG A 20 11.06 12.79 8.14
CA ARG A 20 11.66 12.25 9.37
C ARG A 20 10.82 11.11 9.94
N VAL A 21 9.50 11.28 10.03
CA VAL A 21 8.58 10.24 10.50
C VAL A 21 8.67 9.01 9.60
N CYS A 22 8.59 9.17 8.28
CA CYS A 22 8.71 8.06 7.34
C CYS A 22 10.06 7.32 7.50
N ARG A 23 11.15 8.06 7.69
CA ARG A 23 12.48 7.49 7.91
C ARG A 23 12.53 6.69 9.21
N TYR A 24 12.03 7.23 10.31
CA TYR A 24 12.00 6.49 11.58
C TYR A 24 11.15 5.23 11.48
N VAL A 25 9.94 5.33 10.93
CA VAL A 25 9.05 4.17 10.71
C VAL A 25 9.75 3.10 9.87
N SER A 26 10.41 3.50 8.79
CA SER A 26 11.15 2.57 7.93
C SER A 26 12.31 1.88 8.66
N ILE A 27 13.09 2.61 9.45
CA ILE A 27 14.21 2.05 10.22
C ILE A 27 13.70 1.06 11.26
N PHE A 28 12.67 1.43 12.04
CA PHE A 28 12.09 0.54 13.05
C PHE A 28 11.47 -0.71 12.42
N SER A 29 10.73 -0.56 11.32
CA SER A 29 10.17 -1.70 10.59
C SER A 29 11.25 -2.65 10.09
N LEU A 30 12.36 -2.11 9.56
CA LEU A 30 13.48 -2.92 9.08
C LEU A 30 14.10 -3.72 10.23
N ILE A 31 14.34 -3.08 11.38
CA ILE A 31 14.90 -3.76 12.57
C ILE A 31 14.00 -4.92 12.99
N ILE A 32 12.69 -4.69 13.09
CA ILE A 32 11.71 -5.73 13.46
C ILE A 32 11.74 -6.88 12.45
N THR A 33 11.77 -6.57 11.15
CA THR A 33 11.84 -7.58 10.09
C THR A 33 13.11 -8.42 10.19
N ILE A 34 14.27 -7.79 10.44
CA ILE A 34 15.54 -8.52 10.64
C ILE A 34 15.43 -9.46 11.84
N CYS A 35 14.85 -9.03 12.96
CA CYS A 35 14.65 -9.89 14.13
C CYS A 35 13.77 -11.10 13.80
N ILE A 36 12.67 -10.90 13.07
CA ILE A 36 11.77 -12.00 12.66
C ILE A 36 12.50 -12.99 11.74
N ILE A 37 13.27 -12.49 10.77
CA ILE A 37 14.08 -13.32 9.86
C ILE A 37 15.11 -14.13 10.66
N LEU A 38 15.79 -13.49 11.62
CA LEU A 38 16.79 -14.16 12.45
C LEU A 38 16.17 -15.29 13.28
N ILE A 39 15.00 -15.07 13.89
CA ILE A 39 14.24 -16.11 14.61
C ILE A 39 13.84 -17.25 13.66
N SER A 40 13.41 -16.91 12.44
CA SER A 40 13.00 -17.90 11.44
C SER A 40 14.18 -18.77 10.98
N ILE A 41 15.35 -18.17 10.75
CA ILE A 41 16.59 -18.89 10.40
C ILE A 41 17.05 -19.77 11.57
N ALA A 42 17.01 -19.26 12.81
CA ALA A 42 17.38 -20.03 13.99
C ALA A 42 16.46 -21.26 14.17
N ALA A 43 15.15 -21.10 13.95
CA ALA A 43 14.19 -22.20 13.97
C ALA A 43 14.48 -23.24 12.87
N PHE A 44 14.82 -22.77 11.66
CA PHE A 44 15.16 -23.64 10.53
C PHE A 44 16.42 -24.48 10.78
N ILE A 45 17.46 -23.88 11.38
CA ILE A 45 18.70 -24.59 11.73
C ILE A 45 18.44 -25.60 12.85
N ALA A 46 17.62 -25.24 13.85
CA ALA A 46 17.36 -26.10 14.99
C ALA A 46 16.58 -27.37 14.63
N ALA A 47 15.68 -27.30 13.65
CA ALA A 47 14.88 -28.45 13.21
C ALA A 47 14.46 -28.33 11.73
N PRO A 48 15.33 -28.78 10.79
CA PRO A 48 15.15 -28.55 9.35
C PRO A 48 14.05 -29.38 8.69
N THR A 49 13.54 -30.42 9.37
CA THR A 49 12.51 -31.32 8.84
C THR A 49 11.11 -31.03 9.37
N LEU A 50 10.93 -29.96 10.14
CA LEU A 50 9.62 -29.58 10.70
C LEU A 50 8.66 -29.09 9.61
N PRO A 51 7.40 -29.57 9.60
CA PRO A 51 6.37 -29.02 8.74
C PRO A 51 6.01 -27.60 9.18
N SER A 52 5.64 -26.74 8.22
CA SER A 52 5.36 -25.31 8.47
C SER A 52 4.24 -25.06 9.49
N THR A 53 3.34 -26.02 9.67
CA THR A 53 2.23 -25.98 10.62
C THR A 53 2.67 -26.14 12.08
N GLU A 54 3.83 -26.77 12.32
CA GLU A 54 4.30 -27.10 13.68
C GLU A 54 5.35 -26.12 14.22
N ILE A 55 5.86 -25.22 13.37
CA ILE A 55 6.90 -24.24 13.72
C ILE A 55 6.50 -23.42 14.96
N TRP A 56 5.25 -22.97 15.02
CA TRP A 56 4.75 -22.19 16.16
C TRP A 56 4.73 -23.00 17.45
N THR A 57 4.28 -24.25 17.38
CA THR A 57 4.27 -25.18 18.52
C THR A 57 5.69 -25.40 19.04
N TYR A 58 6.64 -25.63 18.13
CA TYR A 58 8.05 -25.79 18.46
C TYR A 58 8.64 -24.57 19.19
N ILE A 59 8.39 -23.36 18.69
CA ILE A 59 8.85 -22.11 19.30
C ILE A 59 8.26 -21.96 20.71
N THR A 60 6.96 -22.17 20.88
CA THR A 60 6.30 -21.99 22.19
C THR A 60 6.65 -23.04 23.24
N GLN A 61 7.23 -24.18 22.85
CA GLN A 61 7.76 -25.19 23.76
C GLN A 61 9.17 -24.82 24.28
N HIS A 62 9.96 -24.12 23.48
CA HIS A 62 11.33 -23.71 23.83
C HIS A 62 11.41 -22.38 24.60
N ILE A 63 10.28 -21.69 24.78
CA ILE A 63 10.20 -20.42 25.50
C ILE A 63 9.82 -20.66 26.98
N PRO A 64 10.47 -19.98 27.95
CA PRO A 64 10.10 -20.09 29.36
C PRO A 64 8.63 -19.70 29.63
N PRO A 65 7.97 -20.29 30.64
CA PRO A 65 6.52 -20.12 30.87
C PRO A 65 6.06 -18.67 31.06
N PHE A 66 6.91 -17.81 31.63
CA PHE A 66 6.64 -16.39 31.80
C PHE A 66 6.58 -15.66 30.44
N PHE A 67 7.62 -15.83 29.62
CA PHE A 67 7.71 -15.20 28.30
C PHE A 67 6.68 -15.75 27.32
N LYS A 68 6.29 -17.02 27.44
CA LYS A 68 5.25 -17.62 26.61
C LYS A 68 3.91 -16.88 26.71
N ARG A 69 3.49 -16.53 27.93
CA ARG A 69 2.25 -15.77 28.16
C ARG A 69 2.37 -14.35 27.63
N PHE A 70 3.51 -13.70 27.85
CA PHE A 70 3.77 -12.35 27.34
C PHE A 70 3.75 -12.29 25.81
N LEU A 71 4.35 -13.28 25.15
CA LEU A 71 4.34 -13.43 23.68
C LEU A 71 2.92 -13.54 23.15
N ALA A 72 2.09 -14.41 23.75
CA ALA A 72 0.70 -14.60 23.35
C ALA A 72 -0.13 -13.32 23.50
N ILE A 73 0.00 -12.61 24.63
CA ILE A 73 -0.69 -11.34 24.87
C ILE A 73 -0.21 -10.26 23.89
N SER A 74 1.09 -10.18 23.63
CA SER A 74 1.67 -9.20 22.72
C SER A 74 1.22 -9.43 21.28
N LEU A 75 1.17 -10.69 20.83
CA LEU A 75 0.68 -11.04 19.50
C LEU A 75 -0.82 -10.71 19.37
N LEU A 76 -1.62 -11.05 20.38
CA LEU A 76 -3.04 -10.71 20.41
C LEU A 76 -3.25 -9.19 20.34
N ALA A 77 -2.54 -8.43 21.18
CA ALA A 77 -2.59 -6.98 21.19
C ALA A 77 -2.18 -6.36 19.85
N MET A 78 -1.13 -6.91 19.21
CA MET A 78 -0.69 -6.49 17.88
C MET A 78 -1.77 -6.73 16.83
N THR A 79 -2.35 -7.94 16.79
CA THR A 79 -3.41 -8.27 15.82
C THR A 79 -4.67 -7.43 16.03
N MET A 80 -5.03 -7.14 17.27
CA MET A 80 -6.18 -6.31 17.60
C MET A 80 -5.95 -4.87 17.16
N LEU A 81 -4.78 -4.30 17.42
CA LEU A 81 -4.44 -2.94 16.99
C LEU A 81 -4.51 -2.75 15.47
N THR A 82 -3.99 -3.71 14.69
CA THR A 82 -4.06 -3.66 13.23
C THR A 82 -5.49 -3.84 12.72
N THR A 83 -6.23 -4.79 13.29
CA THR A 83 -7.63 -5.02 12.91
C THR A 83 -8.49 -3.79 13.17
N ASP A 84 -8.28 -3.12 14.31
CA ASP A 84 -9.01 -1.92 14.69
C ASP A 84 -8.74 -0.77 13.70
N SER A 85 -7.50 -0.58 13.27
CA SER A 85 -7.15 0.50 12.34
C SER A 85 -7.69 0.24 10.93
N ASP A 86 -7.63 -1.01 10.45
CA ASP A 86 -8.19 -1.42 9.16
C ASP A 86 -9.72 -1.33 9.13
N LEU A 87 -10.40 -1.81 10.18
CA LEU A 87 -11.86 -1.72 10.30
C LEU A 87 -12.33 -0.27 10.37
N ASN A 88 -11.61 0.57 11.11
CA ASN A 88 -11.91 2.00 11.18
C ASN A 88 -11.67 2.70 9.83
N ALA A 89 -10.58 2.39 9.13
CA ALA A 89 -10.33 2.93 7.80
C ALA A 89 -11.41 2.52 6.79
N CYS A 90 -11.81 1.24 6.79
CA CYS A 90 -12.88 0.73 5.95
C CYS A 90 -14.21 1.46 6.22
N SER A 91 -14.55 1.62 7.49
CA SER A 91 -15.76 2.31 7.95
C SER A 91 -15.87 3.76 7.45
N VAL A 92 -14.76 4.49 7.51
CA VAL A 92 -14.67 5.88 7.00
C VAL A 92 -14.83 5.92 5.49
N ILE A 93 -14.14 5.04 4.75
CA ILE A 93 -14.23 4.96 3.28
C ILE A 93 -15.66 4.65 2.85
N VAL A 94 -16.32 3.67 3.46
CA VAL A 94 -17.70 3.32 3.08
C VAL A 94 -18.67 4.47 3.38
N SER A 95 -18.52 5.12 4.54
CA SER A 95 -19.41 6.20 4.96
C SER A 95 -19.27 7.46 4.12
N HIS A 96 -18.06 7.77 3.64
CA HIS A 96 -17.79 8.98 2.87
C HIS A 96 -17.79 8.75 1.36
N ASP A 97 -17.17 7.70 0.85
CA ASP A 97 -16.99 7.51 -0.60
C ASP A 97 -18.17 6.76 -1.23
N ILE A 98 -18.64 5.69 -0.59
CA ILE A 98 -19.73 4.86 -1.14
C ILE A 98 -21.08 5.54 -0.90
N TYR A 99 -21.35 5.96 0.34
CA TYR A 99 -22.67 6.49 0.69
C TYR A 99 -22.91 7.89 0.09
N ALA A 100 -21.92 8.79 0.10
CA ALA A 100 -22.09 10.12 -0.50
C ALA A 100 -22.27 10.05 -2.02
N SER A 101 -21.61 9.08 -2.67
CA SER A 101 -21.79 8.78 -4.09
C SER A 101 -23.19 8.24 -4.40
N LEU A 102 -23.71 7.34 -3.57
CA LEU A 102 -24.99 6.66 -3.83
C LEU A 102 -26.21 7.57 -3.66
N GLN A 103 -26.20 8.46 -2.66
CA GLN A 103 -27.36 9.30 -2.38
C GLN A 103 -27.39 10.62 -3.16
N ASN A 104 -26.29 11.03 -3.81
CA ASN A 104 -26.16 12.37 -4.39
C ASN A 104 -26.53 13.50 -3.38
N ILE A 105 -26.48 13.19 -2.09
CA ILE A 105 -26.83 14.09 -0.99
C ILE A 105 -25.53 14.71 -0.51
N ARG A 106 -25.40 16.02 -0.70
CA ARG A 106 -24.18 16.79 -0.46
C ARG A 106 -23.73 16.84 1.01
N ARG A 107 -24.59 16.44 1.96
CA ARG A 107 -24.28 16.39 3.40
C ARG A 107 -25.25 15.46 4.14
N MET A 108 -24.73 14.35 4.67
CA MET A 108 -25.45 13.54 5.65
C MET A 108 -25.22 14.13 7.06
N PRO A 109 -26.21 14.12 7.98
CA PRO A 109 -25.98 14.45 9.38
C PRO A 109 -24.92 13.54 10.00
N VAL A 110 -24.02 14.13 10.81
CA VAL A 110 -22.87 13.44 11.44
C VAL A 110 -23.30 12.18 12.20
N ILE A 111 -24.46 12.23 12.86
CA ILE A 111 -25.02 11.10 13.63
C ILE A 111 -25.34 9.90 12.73
N ALA A 112 -25.93 10.13 11.55
CA ALA A 112 -26.24 9.07 10.60
C ALA A 112 -24.97 8.51 9.94
N SER A 113 -23.96 9.35 9.70
CA SER A 113 -22.63 8.91 9.24
C SER A 113 -21.93 8.01 10.25
N LEU A 114 -22.01 8.34 11.54
CA LEU A 114 -21.42 7.53 12.60
C LEU A 114 -22.16 6.20 12.80
N PHE A 115 -23.50 6.19 12.65
CA PHE A 115 -24.28 4.97 12.72
C PHE A 115 -23.95 4.04 11.55
N LEU A 116 -23.90 4.58 10.33
CA LEU A 116 -23.54 3.82 9.14
C LEU A 116 -22.11 3.27 9.24
N ALA A 117 -21.17 4.09 9.70
CA ALA A 117 -19.80 3.69 10.01
C ALA A 117 -19.79 2.46 10.96
N ARG A 118 -20.51 2.51 12.08
CA ARG A 118 -20.59 1.38 13.02
C ARG A 118 -21.19 0.13 12.40
N CYS A 119 -22.28 0.26 11.64
CA CYS A 119 -22.90 -0.89 10.95
C CYS A 119 -21.94 -1.53 9.94
N THR A 120 -21.23 -0.72 9.16
CA THR A 120 -20.24 -1.23 8.19
C THR A 120 -19.10 -1.97 8.87
N THR A 121 -18.60 -1.48 9.99
CA THR A 121 -17.58 -2.17 10.80
C THR A 121 -18.06 -3.54 11.26
N VAL A 122 -19.30 -3.65 11.76
CA VAL A 122 -19.87 -4.94 12.20
C VAL A 122 -20.01 -5.90 11.02
N ILE A 123 -20.53 -5.43 9.88
CA ILE A 123 -20.71 -6.26 8.69
C ILE A 123 -19.36 -6.77 8.18
N VAL A 124 -18.38 -5.88 8.01
CA VAL A 124 -17.04 -6.24 7.53
C VAL A 124 -16.36 -7.21 8.51
N GLY A 125 -16.43 -6.96 9.82
CA GLY A 125 -15.91 -7.86 10.84
C GLY A 125 -16.53 -9.25 10.79
N LEU A 126 -17.86 -9.35 10.64
CA LEU A 126 -18.55 -10.63 10.51
C LEU A 126 -18.15 -11.37 9.22
N THR A 127 -18.01 -10.66 8.10
CA THR A 127 -17.55 -11.28 6.84
C THR A 127 -16.11 -11.78 6.94
N ALA A 128 -15.22 -11.04 7.62
CA ALA A 128 -13.85 -11.45 7.86
C ALA A 128 -13.80 -12.70 8.77
N MET A 129 -14.62 -12.74 9.82
CA MET A 129 -14.75 -13.90 10.71
C MET A 129 -15.25 -15.14 9.95
N PHE A 130 -16.26 -14.98 9.09
CA PHE A 130 -16.74 -16.06 8.23
C PHE A 130 -15.66 -16.58 7.28
N LEU A 131 -14.89 -15.69 6.66
CA LEU A 131 -13.81 -16.06 5.75
C LEU A 131 -12.67 -16.79 6.48
N ALA A 132 -12.36 -16.37 7.70
CA ALA A 132 -11.37 -17.02 8.57
C ALA A 132 -11.76 -18.45 8.96
N PHE A 133 -13.05 -18.71 9.20
CA PHE A 133 -13.52 -20.09 9.46
C PHE A 133 -13.53 -20.98 8.22
N LYS A 134 -13.64 -20.40 7.02
CA LYS A 134 -13.69 -21.18 5.77
C LYS A 134 -12.31 -21.70 5.35
N HIS A 135 -11.22 -20.96 5.62
CA HIS A 135 -9.87 -21.32 5.20
C HIS A 135 -9.03 -21.80 6.37
N ASN A 136 -8.59 -23.06 6.31
CA ASN A 136 -7.72 -23.64 7.35
C ASN A 136 -6.24 -23.25 7.18
N ASN A 137 -5.82 -22.87 5.98
CA ASN A 137 -4.44 -22.51 5.65
C ASN A 137 -4.24 -20.99 5.61
N LEU A 138 -3.47 -20.47 6.57
CA LEU A 138 -3.17 -19.03 6.64
C LEU A 138 -2.39 -18.52 5.42
N LEU A 139 -1.44 -19.30 4.89
CA LEU A 139 -0.64 -18.92 3.74
C LEU A 139 -1.49 -18.81 2.46
N GLU A 140 -2.43 -19.75 2.28
CA GLU A 140 -3.35 -19.74 1.15
C GLU A 140 -4.26 -18.49 1.18
N LEU A 141 -4.75 -18.15 2.38
CA LEU A 141 -5.54 -16.94 2.58
C LEU A 141 -4.72 -15.67 2.31
N LEU A 142 -3.45 -15.62 2.75
CA LEU A 142 -2.56 -14.49 2.50
C LEU A 142 -2.27 -14.32 1.00
N CYS A 143 -1.97 -15.41 0.30
CA CYS A 143 -1.76 -15.38 -1.15
C CYS A 143 -3.00 -14.87 -1.87
N LEU A 144 -4.19 -15.36 -1.48
CA LEU A 144 -5.46 -14.90 -2.04
C LEU A 144 -5.65 -13.39 -1.87
N VAL A 145 -5.36 -12.85 -0.68
CA VAL A 145 -5.47 -11.40 -0.43
C VAL A 145 -4.51 -10.61 -1.32
N ILE A 146 -3.26 -11.08 -1.47
CA ILE A 146 -2.26 -10.43 -2.33
C ILE A 146 -2.71 -10.46 -3.79
N ASP A 147 -3.19 -11.61 -4.26
CA ASP A 147 -3.66 -11.80 -5.62
C ASP A 147 -4.78 -10.81 -5.95
N PHE A 148 -5.76 -10.63 -5.08
CA PHE A 148 -6.80 -9.61 -5.30
C PHE A 148 -6.29 -8.17 -5.17
N PHE A 149 -5.38 -7.90 -4.23
CA PHE A 149 -4.93 -6.54 -3.95
C PHE A 149 -4.14 -5.93 -5.12
N VAL A 150 -3.31 -6.74 -5.79
CA VAL A 150 -2.42 -6.27 -6.87
C VAL A 150 -3.17 -5.64 -8.06
N PRO A 151 -4.13 -6.31 -8.72
CA PRO A 151 -4.82 -5.73 -9.88
C PRO A 151 -5.86 -4.68 -9.50
N ILE A 152 -6.44 -4.76 -8.29
CA ILE A 152 -7.51 -3.85 -7.85
C ILE A 152 -6.91 -2.50 -7.45
N VAL A 153 -5.84 -2.52 -6.66
CA VAL A 153 -5.29 -1.32 -6.03
C VAL A 153 -3.95 -0.96 -6.64
N THR A 154 -2.99 -1.88 -6.62
CA THR A 154 -1.60 -1.58 -6.98
C THR A 154 -1.44 -1.21 -8.45
N ALA A 155 -2.07 -1.95 -9.37
CA ALA A 155 -1.93 -1.71 -10.80
C ALA A 155 -2.51 -0.35 -11.23
N PRO A 156 -3.77 0.02 -10.92
CA PRO A 156 -4.30 1.35 -11.23
C PRO A 156 -3.54 2.47 -10.53
N PHE A 157 -3.09 2.25 -9.28
CA PHE A 157 -2.31 3.22 -8.53
C PHE A 157 -0.96 3.49 -9.20
N LEU A 158 -0.20 2.46 -9.55
CA LEU A 158 1.06 2.60 -10.28
C LEU A 158 0.84 3.30 -11.61
N LEU A 159 -0.17 2.89 -12.38
CA LEU A 159 -0.53 3.50 -13.66
C LEU A 159 -0.79 5.01 -13.50
N ALA A 160 -1.52 5.41 -12.46
CA ALA A 160 -1.80 6.80 -12.14
C ALA A 160 -0.53 7.57 -11.72
N VAL A 161 0.32 7.00 -10.87
CA VAL A 161 1.60 7.62 -10.43
C VAL A 161 2.55 7.82 -11.62
N TYR A 162 2.59 6.85 -12.52
CA TYR A 162 3.37 6.90 -13.76
C TYR A 162 2.80 7.85 -14.83
N GLY A 163 1.70 8.54 -14.53
CA GLY A 163 1.16 9.61 -15.36
C GLY A 163 0.17 9.14 -16.43
N PHE A 164 -0.34 7.92 -16.35
CA PHE A 164 -1.39 7.46 -17.26
C PHE A 164 -2.70 8.22 -16.98
N ARG A 165 -3.02 9.18 -17.84
CA ARG A 165 -4.28 9.92 -17.84
C ARG A 165 -5.40 9.12 -18.52
N GLY A 166 -5.73 7.98 -17.94
CA GLY A 166 -6.95 7.26 -18.28
C GLY A 166 -8.20 7.99 -17.78
N SER A 167 -9.35 7.77 -18.43
CA SER A 167 -10.65 8.15 -17.87
C SER A 167 -10.97 7.28 -16.65
N SER A 168 -11.75 7.77 -15.68
CA SER A 168 -12.22 6.94 -14.54
C SER A 168 -12.86 5.63 -15.02
N ARG A 169 -13.51 5.64 -16.20
CA ARG A 169 -14.10 4.45 -16.82
C ARG A 169 -13.05 3.41 -17.24
N THR A 170 -11.92 3.83 -17.81
CA THR A 170 -10.86 2.91 -18.24
C THR A 170 -10.15 2.27 -17.06
N ALA A 171 -9.99 3.01 -15.96
CA ALA A 171 -9.46 2.46 -14.70
C ALA A 171 -10.40 1.40 -14.12
N LEU A 172 -11.71 1.67 -14.11
CA LEU A 172 -12.72 0.74 -13.59
C LEU A 172 -12.82 -0.54 -14.43
N ILE A 173 -12.78 -0.43 -15.76
CA ILE A 173 -12.69 -1.58 -16.66
C ILE A 173 -11.42 -2.38 -16.37
N GLY A 174 -10.27 -1.72 -16.18
CA GLY A 174 -9.02 -2.38 -15.82
C GLY A 174 -9.10 -3.17 -14.51
N MET A 175 -9.71 -2.60 -13.48
CA MET A 175 -9.94 -3.28 -12.20
C MET A 175 -10.83 -4.52 -12.36
N VAL A 176 -11.97 -4.41 -13.06
CA VAL A 176 -12.91 -5.52 -13.28
C VAL A 176 -12.26 -6.63 -14.10
N THR A 177 -11.58 -6.28 -15.19
CA THR A 177 -10.86 -7.24 -16.03
C THR A 177 -9.73 -7.91 -15.24
N GLY A 178 -9.03 -7.18 -14.37
CA GLY A 178 -7.99 -7.74 -13.49
C GLY A 178 -8.54 -8.78 -12.51
N ILE A 179 -9.66 -8.47 -11.84
CA ILE A 179 -10.36 -9.44 -10.97
C ILE A 179 -10.79 -10.67 -11.77
N GLY A 180 -11.44 -10.46 -12.92
CA GLY A 180 -11.89 -11.55 -13.79
C GLY A 180 -10.75 -12.43 -14.28
N THR A 181 -9.60 -11.82 -14.59
CA THR A 181 -8.40 -12.54 -15.03
C THR A 181 -7.86 -13.43 -13.92
N ILE A 182 -7.79 -12.95 -12.67
CA ILE A 182 -7.30 -13.76 -11.54
C ILE A 182 -8.27 -14.86 -11.16
N LEU A 183 -9.57 -14.59 -11.16
CA LEU A 183 -10.58 -15.62 -10.91
C LEU A 183 -10.57 -16.71 -11.99
N ALA A 184 -10.39 -16.31 -13.26
CA ALA A 184 -10.21 -17.25 -14.36
C ALA A 184 -8.89 -18.02 -14.21
N TRP A 185 -7.80 -17.35 -13.84
CA TRP A 185 -6.47 -17.93 -13.66
C TRP A 185 -6.48 -19.00 -12.56
N ASN A 186 -7.00 -18.69 -11.37
CA ASN A 186 -7.11 -19.64 -10.25
C ASN A 186 -8.04 -20.82 -10.55
N ARG A 187 -8.95 -20.69 -11.52
CA ARG A 187 -9.91 -21.75 -11.86
C ARG A 187 -9.47 -22.63 -13.04
N TRP A 188 -8.67 -22.11 -13.97
CA TRP A 188 -8.38 -22.77 -15.25
C TRP A 188 -6.90 -23.07 -15.50
N ILE A 189 -5.96 -22.47 -14.77
CA ILE A 189 -4.53 -22.57 -15.08
C ILE A 189 -3.78 -23.07 -13.83
N GLU A 190 -3.23 -24.29 -13.89
CA GLU A 190 -2.24 -24.74 -12.92
C GLU A 190 -1.07 -23.74 -12.89
N PRO A 191 -0.51 -23.42 -11.70
CA PRO A 191 0.45 -22.34 -11.55
C PRO A 191 1.79 -22.73 -12.20
N ILE A 192 1.93 -22.47 -13.50
CA ILE A 192 3.24 -22.47 -14.17
C ILE A 192 3.89 -21.13 -13.82
N THR A 193 4.61 -21.14 -12.71
CA THR A 193 5.51 -20.08 -12.28
C THR A 193 6.58 -19.83 -13.35
N GLY A 194 6.67 -18.59 -13.86
CA GLY A 194 7.93 -18.07 -14.40
C GLY A 194 7.93 -17.42 -15.79
N ILE A 195 6.86 -17.54 -16.60
CA ILE A 195 6.96 -17.14 -18.03
C ILE A 195 6.22 -15.83 -18.36
N ASN A 196 5.24 -15.42 -17.56
CA ASN A 196 4.34 -14.31 -17.94
C ASN A 196 4.99 -12.92 -17.87
N GLY A 197 5.88 -12.68 -16.91
CA GLY A 197 6.57 -11.38 -16.80
C GLY A 197 7.48 -11.11 -18.00
N LEU A 198 8.19 -12.14 -18.47
CA LEU A 198 9.03 -12.09 -19.65
C LEU A 198 8.21 -11.98 -20.95
N ALA A 199 7.08 -12.67 -21.03
CA ALA A 199 6.19 -12.58 -22.18
C ALA A 199 5.54 -11.19 -22.32
N MET A 200 5.17 -10.55 -21.21
CA MET A 200 4.61 -9.19 -21.24
C MET A 200 5.66 -8.14 -21.60
N LEU A 201 6.90 -8.29 -21.11
CA LEU A 201 8.02 -7.40 -21.43
C LEU A 201 8.47 -7.58 -22.88
N ALA A 202 8.49 -8.82 -23.39
CA ALA A 202 8.75 -9.14 -24.78
C ALA A 202 7.64 -8.57 -25.70
N ALA A 203 6.37 -8.73 -25.35
CA ALA A 203 5.26 -8.18 -26.12
C ALA A 203 5.27 -6.64 -26.17
N HIS A 204 5.65 -5.98 -25.06
CA HIS A 204 5.76 -4.52 -25.02
C HIS A 204 6.89 -3.97 -25.91
N TYR A 205 8.00 -4.71 -26.04
CA TYR A 205 9.16 -4.30 -26.85
C TYR A 205 9.12 -4.79 -28.31
N LEU A 206 8.37 -5.86 -28.62
CA LEU A 206 8.30 -6.44 -29.98
C LEU A 206 7.11 -5.93 -30.81
N LEU A 207 6.05 -5.40 -30.21
CA LEU A 207 4.88 -4.90 -30.95
C LEU A 207 4.95 -3.37 -31.15
N PRO A 208 4.82 -2.86 -32.40
CA PRO A 208 4.80 -1.44 -32.66
C PRO A 208 3.50 -0.81 -32.11
N GLN A 209 3.65 0.17 -31.22
CA GLN A 209 2.53 0.89 -30.62
C GLN A 209 2.00 1.98 -31.57
N PRO A 210 0.68 2.20 -31.66
CA PRO A 210 0.10 3.27 -32.49
C PRO A 210 0.50 4.67 -31.97
N ALA A 211 0.71 5.59 -32.90
CA ALA A 211 1.14 6.96 -32.59
C ALA A 211 0.11 7.67 -31.70
N GLY A 212 0.53 8.07 -30.49
CA GLY A 212 -0.31 8.76 -29.50
C GLY A 212 -0.66 7.94 -28.25
N THR A 213 -0.29 6.66 -28.20
CA THR A 213 -0.29 5.87 -26.96
C THR A 213 1.14 5.66 -26.47
N GLY A 214 1.43 6.07 -25.25
CA GLY A 214 2.75 5.97 -24.64
C GLY A 214 2.87 6.78 -23.34
N TRP A 215 4.05 6.69 -22.73
CA TRP A 215 4.45 7.47 -21.56
C TRP A 215 4.37 8.98 -21.82
N VAL A 216 4.05 9.75 -20.78
CA VAL A 216 4.02 11.21 -20.85
C VAL A 216 5.36 11.73 -21.36
N ALA A 217 5.36 12.40 -22.52
CA ALA A 217 6.50 13.19 -22.95
C ALA A 217 6.78 14.25 -21.88
N SER A 218 8.05 14.39 -21.47
CA SER A 218 8.53 15.23 -20.38
C SER A 218 7.69 16.49 -20.17
N ASP A 219 7.14 16.65 -18.96
CA ASP A 219 6.24 17.74 -18.58
C ASP A 219 6.94 19.10 -18.83
N LYS A 220 6.61 19.72 -19.97
CA LYS A 220 7.13 21.03 -20.38
C LYS A 220 6.88 22.08 -19.30
N THR A 221 5.82 21.92 -18.49
CA THR A 221 5.48 22.82 -17.39
C THR A 221 6.39 22.64 -16.17
N TYR A 222 6.90 21.42 -15.93
CA TYR A 222 7.93 21.18 -14.91
C TYR A 222 9.29 21.72 -15.35
N GLN A 223 9.66 21.51 -16.63
CA GLN A 223 10.89 22.07 -17.19
C GLN A 223 10.87 23.61 -17.21
N GLN A 224 9.73 24.22 -17.57
CA GLN A 224 9.53 25.67 -17.50
C GLN A 224 9.67 26.20 -16.07
N ARG A 225 9.08 25.51 -15.08
CA ARG A 225 9.24 25.89 -13.66
C ARG A 225 10.68 25.76 -13.15
N GLN A 226 11.44 24.77 -13.63
CA GLN A 226 12.86 24.65 -13.30
C GLN A 226 13.68 25.77 -13.96
N GLN A 227 13.44 26.06 -15.23
CA GLN A 227 14.09 27.17 -15.94
C GLN A 227 13.77 28.53 -15.32
N GLU A 228 12.55 28.75 -14.85
CA GLU A 228 12.14 29.98 -14.18
C GLU A 228 12.84 30.14 -12.82
N LYS A 229 12.95 29.06 -12.04
CA LYS A 229 13.74 29.05 -10.78
C LYS A 229 15.22 29.36 -11.03
N GLU A 230 15.81 28.80 -12.08
CA GLU A 230 17.20 29.09 -12.44
C GLU A 230 17.39 30.54 -12.91
N ARG A 231 16.46 31.09 -13.71
CA ARG A 231 16.48 32.50 -14.10
C ARG A 231 16.42 33.41 -12.88
N ILE A 232 15.48 33.18 -11.97
CA ILE A 232 15.36 33.98 -10.74
C ILE A 232 16.65 33.88 -9.91
N ARG A 233 17.24 32.69 -9.77
CA ARG A 233 18.51 32.49 -9.05
C ARG A 233 19.67 33.25 -9.70
N SER A 234 19.79 33.20 -11.04
CA SER A 234 20.80 33.97 -11.76
C SER A 234 20.62 35.48 -11.60
N MET A 235 19.37 35.96 -11.54
CA MET A 235 19.05 37.37 -11.34
C MET A 235 19.46 37.84 -9.94
N TYR A 236 19.22 37.03 -8.90
CA TYR A 236 19.69 37.31 -7.55
C TYR A 236 21.22 37.30 -7.44
N LEU A 237 21.90 36.34 -8.08
CA LEU A 237 23.37 36.29 -8.08
C LEU A 237 23.97 37.49 -8.83
N TYR A 238 23.41 37.86 -9.97
CA TYR A 238 23.83 39.03 -10.74
C TYR A 238 23.64 40.33 -9.95
N ASN A 239 22.46 40.52 -9.34
CA ASN A 239 22.18 41.69 -8.52
C ASN A 239 23.11 41.76 -7.30
N SER A 240 23.39 40.62 -6.65
CA SER A 240 24.37 40.55 -5.55
C SER A 240 25.79 40.92 -6.00
N TYR A 241 26.21 40.51 -7.19
CA TYR A 241 27.53 40.85 -7.74
C TYR A 241 27.63 42.36 -8.07
N CYS A 242 26.61 42.92 -8.71
CA CYS A 242 26.56 44.34 -9.04
C CYS A 242 26.48 45.26 -7.80
N ASN A 243 25.81 44.82 -6.74
CA ASN A 243 25.73 45.58 -5.50
C ASN A 243 26.98 45.42 -4.63
N GLY A 244 27.65 44.26 -4.69
CA GLY A 244 28.95 44.03 -4.03
C GLY A 244 30.10 44.88 -4.60
N ASN A 245 30.08 45.16 -5.91
CA ASN A 245 31.08 46.02 -6.57
C ASN A 245 30.82 47.53 -6.40
N ARG A 246 29.74 47.93 -5.71
CA ARG A 246 29.38 49.35 -5.52
C ARG A 246 29.91 49.95 -4.19
N ILE A 247 30.67 49.19 -3.40
CA ILE A 247 31.16 49.58 -2.06
C ILE A 247 32.69 49.83 -2.03
N HIS A 248 33.35 49.90 -3.19
CA HIS A 248 34.80 50.13 -3.28
C HIS A 248 35.17 51.23 -4.30
N ILE A 249 34.54 52.40 -4.19
CA ILE A 249 35.05 53.65 -4.78
C ILE A 249 34.84 54.78 -3.79
#